data_AF-A0A1D2M8N9-F1
#
_entry.id   AF-A0A1D2M8N9-F1
#
_cell.length_a   1.000
_cell.length_b   1.000
_cell.length_c   1.000
_cell.angle_alpha   90.00
_cell.angle_beta   90.00
_cell.angle_gamma   90.00
#
_symmetry.space_group_name_H-M   'P 1'
#
loop_
_entity.id
_entity.type
_entity.pdbx_description
1 polymer ?
#
loop_
_entity_poly.entity_id
_entity_poly.type
_entity_poly.pdbx_seq_one_letter_code
_entity_poly.pdbx_strand_id
1 'polypeptide(L)' 'MDLRDDPNTIHKLSKKQQEPVTFADGVWVAQKIGAQAYLECSAKSGERVQNVFETAAKVALQLQSP' A
#
# COMPACT_ATOMS: atom_id res chain seq x y z
N MET A 1 -4.11 -5.96 -1.43
CA MET A 1 -5.42 -5.98 -0.71
C MET A 1 -6.07 -7.34 -0.85
N ASP A 2 -6.15 -7.83 -2.09
CA ASP A 2 -6.42 -9.22 -2.49
C ASP A 2 -5.93 -10.32 -1.52
N LEU A 3 -4.74 -10.18 -0.90
CA LEU A 3 -4.22 -11.17 0.06
C LEU A 3 -4.54 -10.87 1.53
N ARG A 4 -5.05 -9.68 1.86
CA ARG A 4 -5.35 -9.29 3.25
C ARG A 4 -6.48 -10.12 3.83
N ASP A 5 -7.50 -10.39 3.02
CA ASP A 5 -8.68 -11.16 3.39
C ASP A 5 -8.64 -12.60 2.86
N ASP A 6 -7.54 -13.01 2.22
CA ASP A 6 -7.38 -14.37 1.69
C ASP A 6 -7.16 -15.38 2.84
N PRO A 7 -8.06 -16.36 3.04
CA PRO A 7 -7.97 -17.29 4.16
C PRO A 7 -6.68 -18.11 4.19
N ASN A 8 -6.13 -18.44 3.02
CA ASN A 8 -4.89 -19.21 2.92
C ASN A 8 -3.69 -18.38 3.38
N THR A 9 -3.63 -17.11 3.00
CA THR A 9 -2.60 -16.17 3.43
C THR A 9 -2.67 -15.93 4.93
N ILE A 10 -3.87 -15.67 5.46
CA ILE A 10 -4.10 -15.50 6.91
C ILE A 10 -3.63 -16.74 7.68
N HIS A 11 -4.03 -17.93 7.26
CA HIS A 11 -3.62 -19.18 7.92
C HIS A 11 -2.11 -19.40 7.89
N LYS A 12 -1.43 -19.07 6.79
CA LYS A 12 0.03 -19.17 6.67
C LYS A 12 0.76 -18.18 7.59
N LEU A 13 0.26 -16.94 7.70
CA LEU A 13 0.85 -15.91 8.57
C LEU A 13 0.62 -16.23 10.05
N SER A 14 -0.56 -16.75 10.40
CA SER A 14 -0.89 -17.15 11.77
C SER A 14 0.08 -18.21 12.31
N LYS A 15 0.54 -19.17 11.47
CA LYS A 15 1.58 -20.14 11.86
C LYS A 15 2.92 -19.50 12.27
N LYS A 16 3.18 -18.27 11.83
CA LYS A 16 4.35 -17.47 12.18
C LYS A 16 4.06 -16.40 13.24
N GLN A 17 2.86 -16.44 13.86
CA GLN A 17 2.39 -15.39 14.78
C GLN A 17 2.38 -14.00 14.13
N GLN A 18 2.02 -13.95 12.85
CA GLN A 18 1.92 -12.72 12.06
C GLN A 18 0.50 -12.54 11.52
N GLU A 19 0.19 -11.31 11.12
CA GLU A 19 -1.04 -10.93 10.46
C GLU A 19 -0.74 -10.10 9.20
N PRO A 20 -1.69 -10.02 8.23
CA PRO A 20 -1.54 -9.12 7.09
C PRO A 20 -1.41 -7.66 7.55
N VAL A 21 -0.58 -6.89 6.84
CA VAL A 21 -0.39 -5.45 7.10
C VAL A 21 -1.72 -4.71 6.93
N THR A 22 -2.12 -3.96 7.95
CA THR A 22 -3.32 -3.12 7.91
C THR A 22 -3.04 -1.82 7.16
N PHE A 23 -4.11 -1.14 6.74
CA PHE A 23 -3.97 0.19 6.14
C PHE A 23 -3.33 1.19 7.13
N ALA A 24 -3.71 1.11 8.42
CA ALA A 24 -3.19 1.98 9.45
C ALA A 24 -1.67 1.78 9.65
N ASP A 25 -1.18 0.54 9.64
CA ASP A 25 0.26 0.25 9.72
C ASP A 25 1.01 0.87 8.54
N GLY A 26 0.45 0.76 7.34
CA GLY A 26 1.02 1.33 6.12
C GLY A 26 1.12 2.85 6.18
N VAL A 27 0.04 3.52 6.61
CA VAL A 27 0.03 4.97 6.83
C VAL A 27 1.05 5.38 7.90
N TRP A 28 1.12 4.64 9.00
CA TRP A 28 2.07 4.92 10.08
C TRP A 28 3.52 4.84 9.60
N VAL A 29 3.88 3.81 8.82
CA VAL A 29 5.22 3.69 8.22
C VAL A 29 5.49 4.84 7.25
N ALA A 30 4.54 5.18 6.38
CA ALA A 30 4.69 6.27 5.43
C ALA A 30 4.98 7.61 6.13
N GLN A 31 4.26 7.91 7.20
CA GLN A 31 4.52 9.09 8.04
C GLN A 31 5.92 9.04 8.67
N LYS A 32 6.27 7.89 9.26
CA LYS A 32 7.57 7.68 9.93
C LYS A 32 8.77 7.92 9.02
N ILE A 33 8.66 7.58 7.73
CA ILE A 33 9.75 7.74 6.76
C ILE A 33 9.68 9.03 5.94
N GLY A 34 8.68 9.89 6.19
CA GLY A 34 8.49 11.13 5.43
C GLY A 34 8.04 10.90 3.98
N ALA A 35 7.30 9.83 3.70
CA ALA A 35 6.74 9.58 2.37
C ALA A 35 5.62 10.58 2.05
N GLN A 36 5.56 11.02 0.79
CA GLN A 36 4.53 11.97 0.31
C GLN A 36 3.11 11.36 0.29
N ALA A 37 3.01 10.05 0.11
CA ALA A 37 1.73 9.34 0.10
C ALA A 37 1.92 7.86 0.45
N TYR A 38 0.86 7.25 1.01
CA TYR A 38 0.69 5.81 1.12
C TYR A 38 -0.45 5.37 0.22
N LEU A 39 -0.22 4.36 -0.62
CA LEU A 39 -1.20 3.84 -1.57
C LEU A 39 -1.19 2.31 -1.54
N GLU A 40 -2.37 1.71 -1.60
CA GLU A 40 -2.54 0.26 -1.76
C GLU A 40 -3.15 -0.04 -3.13
N CYS A 41 -2.68 -1.11 -3.76
CA CYS A 41 -3.25 -1.61 -5.01
C CYS A 41 -3.24 -3.14 -5.05
N SER A 42 -3.88 -3.71 -6.06
CA SER A 42 -3.79 -5.13 -6.41
C SER A 42 -3.58 -5.25 -7.91
N ALA A 43 -2.38 -5.64 -8.32
CA ALA A 43 -2.07 -5.88 -9.73
C ALA A 43 -2.86 -7.09 -10.28
N LYS A 44 -3.19 -8.06 -9.43
CA LYS A 44 -3.96 -9.25 -9.79
C LYS A 44 -5.38 -8.92 -10.25
N SER A 45 -6.04 -7.98 -9.56
CA SER A 45 -7.41 -7.54 -9.89
C SER A 45 -7.45 -6.23 -10.69
N GLY A 46 -6.31 -5.57 -10.88
CA GLY A 46 -6.22 -4.22 -11.46
C GLY A 46 -6.67 -3.11 -10.52
N GLU A 47 -7.07 -3.41 -9.29
CA GLU A 47 -7.58 -2.42 -8.34
C GLU A 47 -6.52 -1.36 -8.03
N ARG A 48 -6.88 -0.09 -8.27
CA ARG A 48 -6.11 1.12 -7.94
C ARG A 48 -4.71 1.21 -8.57
N VAL A 49 -4.37 0.35 -9.52
CA VAL A 49 -3.07 0.39 -10.20
C VAL A 49 -2.86 1.75 -10.88
N GLN A 50 -3.87 2.25 -11.61
CA GLN A 50 -3.81 3.57 -12.23
C GLN A 50 -3.61 4.70 -11.21
N ASN A 51 -4.27 4.63 -10.06
CA ASN A 51 -4.15 5.64 -8.99
C ASN A 51 -2.73 5.74 -8.43
N VAL A 52 -1.97 4.62 -8.38
CA VAL A 52 -0.56 4.62 -7.98
C VAL A 52 0.27 5.48 -8.95
N PHE A 53 0.12 5.28 -10.26
CA PHE A 53 0.87 6.03 -11.26
C PHE A 53 0.45 7.50 -11.34
N GLU A 54 -0.86 7.79 -11.27
CA GLU A 54 -1.36 9.16 -11.28
C GLU A 54 -0.86 9.97 -10.08
N THR A 55 -0.88 9.37 -8.89
CA THR A 55 -0.38 10.02 -7.67
C THR A 55 1.13 10.26 -7.77
N ALA A 56 1.89 9.27 -8.22
CA ALA A 56 3.33 9.42 -8.40
C ALA A 56 3.67 10.53 -9.41
N ALA A 57 2.96 10.59 -10.55
CA ALA A 57 3.15 11.65 -11.54
C ALA A 57 2.80 13.04 -10.97
N LYS A 58 1.69 13.17 -10.23
CA LYS A 58 1.31 14.43 -9.57
C LYS A 58 2.36 14.90 -8.57
N VAL A 59 2.85 14.00 -7.72
CA VAL A 59 3.89 14.31 -6.73
C VAL A 59 5.18 14.75 -7.44
N ALA A 60 5.58 14.04 -8.50
CA ALA A 60 6.77 14.40 -9.27
C ALA A 60 6.67 15.79 -9.89
N LEU A 61 5.49 16.17 -10.42
CA LEU A 61 5.26 17.50 -11.00
C LEU A 61 5.17 18.61 -9.93
N GLN A 62 4.61 18.32 -8.75
CA GLN A 62 4.56 19.27 -7.64
C GLN A 62 5.94 19.58 -7.08
N LEU A 63 6.82 18.56 -6.98
CA LEU A 63 8.21 18.74 -6.55
C LEU A 63 9.06 19.57 -7.52
N GLN A 64 8.58 19.82 -8.74
CA GLN A 64 9.25 20.70 -9.71
C GLN A 64 8.84 22.17 -9.59
N SER A 65 7.87 22.51 -8.72
CA SER A 65 7.49 23.89 -8.47
C SER A 65 8.37 24.49 -7.37
N PRO A 66 9.08 25.61 -7.61
CA PRO A 66 9.92 26.27 -6.60
C PRO A 66 9.12 26.86 -5.43
#